data_AF-A0A941ENB1-F1
#
_entry.id   AF-A0A941ENB1-F1
#
_cell.length_a   1.000
_cell.length_b   1.000
_cell.length_c   1.000
_cell.angle_alpha   90.00
_cell.angle_beta   90.00
_cell.angle_gamma   90.00
#
_symmetry.space_group_name_H-M   'P 1'
#
loop_
_entity.id
_entity.type
_entity.pdbx_description
1 polymer ?
#
loop_
_entity_poly.entity_id
_entity_poly.type
_entity_poly.pdbx_seq_one_letter_code
_entity_poly.pdbx_strand_id
1 'polypeptide(L)'
;MLGLLDAHPPATALRLWMDLFADWLATKHGMTGTLLALIDTGEISLAHSRRELLAAITTILDAGAAAGDIRTDTSAEDIAAAPFGLLAVSGKPEHHAQAQRLLGLLTDGLRPHPAD
;
A
#
# COMPACT_ATOMS: atom_id res chain seq x y z
N MET A 1 6.21 8.95 2.08
CA MET A 1 6.87 7.64 1.97
C MET A 1 8.30 7.69 2.48
N LEU A 2 9.13 8.61 1.96
CA LEU A 2 10.47 8.89 2.51
C LEU A 2 10.44 9.17 4.03
N GLY A 3 9.54 10.05 4.49
CA GLY A 3 9.42 10.33 5.93
C GLY A 3 9.00 9.13 6.81
N LEU A 4 8.43 8.06 6.25
CA LEU A 4 8.17 6.82 7.02
C LEU A 4 9.43 5.97 7.13
N LEU A 5 10.22 5.87 6.04
CA LEU A 5 11.50 5.17 6.04
C LEU A 5 12.54 5.86 6.93
N ASP A 6 12.52 7.20 6.98
CA ASP A 6 13.43 7.96 7.83
C ASP A 6 13.16 7.74 9.33
N ALA A 7 11.93 7.36 9.68
CA ALA A 7 11.47 7.22 11.06
C ALA A 7 11.32 5.76 11.54
N HIS A 8 11.28 4.78 10.62
CA HIS A 8 10.93 3.40 10.94
C HIS A 8 11.71 2.38 10.09
N PRO A 9 11.94 1.16 10.61
CA PRO A 9 12.43 0.05 9.79
C PRO A 9 11.56 -0.17 8.55
N PRO A 10 12.12 -0.57 7.40
CA PRO A 10 11.39 -0.71 6.13
C PRO A 10 10.09 -1.49 6.22
N ALA A 11 10.08 -2.66 6.88
CA ALA A 11 8.86 -3.45 7.08
C ALA A 11 7.77 -2.69 7.86
N THR A 12 8.16 -1.90 8.87
CA THR A 12 7.24 -1.05 9.64
C THR A 12 6.75 0.13 8.81
N ALA A 13 7.64 0.78 8.06
CA ALA A 13 7.28 1.87 7.15
C ALA A 13 6.27 1.41 6.09
N LEU A 14 6.44 0.20 5.54
CA LEU A 14 5.50 -0.40 4.60
C LEU A 14 4.12 -0.61 5.23
N ARG A 15 4.07 -1.16 6.44
CA ARG A 15 2.81 -1.40 7.16
C ARG A 15 2.05 -0.11 7.41
N LEU A 16 2.75 0.93 7.88
CA LEU A 16 2.18 2.25 8.13
C LEU A 16 1.68 2.90 6.84
N TRP A 17 2.41 2.75 5.74
CA TRP A 17 1.94 3.21 4.43
C TRP A 17 0.64 2.50 4.02
N MET A 18 0.54 1.18 4.20
CA MET A 18 -0.69 0.43 3.90
C MET A 18 -1.88 0.90 4.75
N ASP A 19 -1.66 1.25 6.03
CA ASP A 19 -2.71 1.81 6.89
C ASP A 19 -3.20 3.17 6.39
N LEU A 20 -2.29 4.10 6.13
CA LEU A 20 -2.63 5.42 5.58
C LEU A 20 -3.36 5.30 4.24
N PHE A 21 -2.94 4.33 3.42
CA PHE A 21 -3.58 4.05 2.14
C PHE A 21 -5.01 3.51 2.32
N ALA A 22 -5.21 2.61 3.28
CA ALA A 22 -6.53 2.07 3.62
C ALA A 22 -7.48 3.15 4.15
N ASP A 23 -7.01 4.00 5.05
CA ASP A 23 -7.78 5.13 5.59
C ASP A 23 -8.18 6.12 4.50
N TRP A 24 -7.27 6.40 3.58
CA TRP A 24 -7.55 7.24 2.42
C TRP A 24 -8.63 6.62 1.52
N LEU A 25 -8.54 5.32 1.22
CA LEU A 25 -9.55 4.60 0.42
C LEU A 25 -10.93 4.56 1.11
N ALA A 26 -10.96 4.31 2.42
CA ALA A 26 -12.20 4.29 3.21
C ALA A 26 -12.88 5.67 3.20
N THR A 27 -12.09 6.74 3.33
CA THR A 27 -12.58 8.13 3.29
C THR A 27 -13.08 8.50 1.89
N LYS A 28 -12.40 8.06 0.83
CA LYS A 28 -12.70 8.43 -0.55
C LYS A 28 -13.77 7.58 -1.24
N HIS A 29 -14.19 6.47 -0.65
CA HIS A 29 -15.27 5.63 -1.20
C HIS A 29 -16.56 6.43 -1.47
N GLY A 30 -16.87 7.42 -0.63
CA GLY A 30 -18.01 8.33 -0.81
C GLY A 30 -17.82 9.40 -1.89
N MET A 31 -16.58 9.62 -2.37
CA MET A 31 -16.22 10.63 -3.39
C MET A 31 -15.90 10.03 -4.76
N THR A 32 -16.07 8.72 -4.95
CA THR A 32 -15.68 8.01 -6.17
C THR A 32 -16.22 8.66 -7.44
N GLY A 33 -17.48 9.10 -7.45
CA GLY A 33 -18.07 9.79 -8.60
C GLY A 33 -17.42 11.14 -8.92
N THR A 34 -17.06 11.92 -7.90
CA THR A 34 -16.36 13.21 -8.08
C THR A 34 -14.93 13.01 -8.59
N LEU A 35 -14.21 12.01 -8.06
CA LEU A 35 -12.85 11.70 -8.52
C LEU A 35 -12.81 11.24 -9.97
N LEU A 36 -13.79 10.42 -10.39
CA LEU A 36 -13.90 10.00 -11.78
C LEU A 36 -14.14 11.20 -12.71
N ALA A 37 -14.99 12.15 -12.32
CA ALA A 37 -15.20 13.38 -13.10
C ALA A 37 -13.92 14.23 -13.22
N LEU A 38 -13.11 14.32 -12.15
CA LEU A 38 -11.83 15.04 -12.17
C LEU A 38 -10.76 14.33 -13.04
N ILE A 39 -10.84 13.00 -13.16
CA ILE A 39 -9.99 12.23 -14.09
C ILE A 39 -10.42 12.49 -15.54
N ASP A 40 -11.73 12.47 -15.83
CA ASP A 40 -12.27 12.72 -17.18
C ASP A 40 -11.94 14.12 -17.69
N THR A 41 -11.92 15.12 -16.80
CA THR A 41 -11.51 16.50 -17.12
C THR A 41 -9.98 16.66 -17.25
N GLY A 42 -9.20 15.64 -16.90
CA GLY A 42 -7.73 15.68 -16.94
C GLY A 42 -7.07 16.44 -15.79
N GLU A 43 -7.84 16.98 -14.84
CA GLU A 43 -7.31 17.67 -13.66
C GLU A 43 -6.50 16.73 -12.74
N ILE A 44 -6.82 15.42 -12.76
CA ILE A 44 -6.05 14.39 -12.08
C ILE A 44 -5.47 13.39 -13.09
N SER A 45 -4.14 13.33 -13.19
CA SER A 45 -3.47 12.28 -13.97
C SER A 45 -3.31 11.01 -13.14
N LEU A 46 -4.13 9.99 -13.43
CA LEU A 46 -4.01 8.67 -12.81
C LEU A 46 -2.68 7.98 -13.15
N ALA A 47 -2.16 8.20 -14.37
CA ALA A 47 -0.92 7.61 -14.82
C ALA A 47 0.32 8.16 -14.09
N HIS A 48 0.38 9.48 -13.88
CA HIS A 48 1.48 10.08 -13.10
C HIS A 48 1.40 9.65 -11.64
N SER A 49 0.20 9.74 -11.04
CA SER A 49 -0.03 9.31 -9.65
C SER A 49 0.34 7.84 -9.43
N ARG A 50 0.02 6.96 -10.38
CA ARG A 50 0.41 5.54 -10.34
C ARG A 50 1.93 5.36 -10.41
N ARG A 51 2.63 6.11 -11.27
CA ARG A 51 4.11 6.02 -11.35
C ARG A 51 4.79 6.45 -10.05
N GLU A 52 4.37 7.58 -9.48
CA GLU A 52 4.90 8.06 -8.20
C GLU A 52 4.63 7.06 -7.07
N LEU A 53 3.43 6.48 -7.03
CA LEU A 53 3.07 5.44 -6.06
C LEU A 53 4.01 4.22 -6.16
N LEU A 54 4.18 3.69 -7.36
CA LEU A 54 5.02 2.50 -7.59
C LEU A 54 6.48 2.79 -7.26
N ALA A 55 7.03 3.93 -7.69
CA ALA A 55 8.41 4.32 -7.37
C ALA A 55 8.65 4.42 -5.86
N ALA A 56 7.66 4.95 -5.14
CA ALA A 56 7.75 5.07 -3.70
C ALA A 56 7.69 3.69 -3.01
N ILE A 57 6.83 2.77 -3.49
CA ILE A 57 6.78 1.37 -3.00
C ILE A 57 8.10 0.66 -3.26
N THR A 58 8.65 0.77 -4.47
CA THR A 58 9.96 0.23 -4.83
C THR A 58 11.03 0.70 -3.84
N THR A 59 11.04 1.99 -3.48
CA THR A 59 12.01 2.53 -2.51
C THR A 59 11.94 1.82 -1.15
N ILE A 60 10.74 1.51 -0.65
CA ILE A 60 10.58 0.77 0.61
C ILE A 60 11.03 -0.69 0.45
N LEU A 61 10.64 -1.34 -0.64
CA LEU A 61 11.01 -2.73 -0.91
C LEU A 61 12.53 -2.90 -1.05
N ASP A 62 13.18 -2.00 -1.77
CA ASP A 62 14.64 -2.01 -1.96
C ASP A 62 15.36 -1.80 -0.63
N ALA A 63 14.89 -0.84 0.19
CA ALA A 63 15.44 -0.60 1.52
C ALA A 63 15.26 -1.82 2.43
N GLY A 64 14.12 -2.50 2.35
CA GLY A 64 13.85 -3.67 3.16
C GLY A 64 14.57 -4.94 2.73
N ALA A 65 14.72 -5.12 1.42
CA ALA A 65 15.60 -6.15 0.86
C ALA A 65 17.05 -5.96 1.33
N ALA A 66 17.55 -4.72 1.30
CA ALA A 66 18.90 -4.39 1.76
C ALA A 66 19.07 -4.59 3.28
N ALA A 67 18.02 -4.33 4.07
CA ALA A 67 18.01 -4.56 5.51
C ALA A 67 17.79 -6.03 5.90
N GLY A 68 17.37 -6.87 4.95
CA GLY A 68 16.99 -8.26 5.21
C GLY A 68 15.70 -8.38 6.03
N ASP A 69 14.82 -7.39 6.01
CA ASP A 69 13.54 -7.39 6.75
C ASP A 69 12.32 -7.63 5.84
N ILE A 70 12.52 -7.61 4.51
CA ILE A 70 11.51 -7.89 3.48
C ILE A 70 12.08 -8.89 2.46
N ARG A 71 11.26 -9.86 2.03
CA ARG A 71 11.58 -10.82 0.96
C ARG A 71 11.80 -10.12 -0.40
N THR A 72 12.65 -10.68 -1.25
CA THR A 72 13.13 -10.01 -2.48
C THR A 72 12.41 -10.41 -3.76
N ASP A 73 11.44 -11.31 -3.68
CA ASP A 73 10.73 -11.92 -4.82
C ASP A 73 9.31 -11.35 -5.01
N THR A 74 9.09 -10.09 -4.60
CA THR A 74 7.81 -9.39 -4.73
C THR A 74 7.98 -8.09 -5.49
N SER A 75 7.00 -7.75 -6.34
CA SER A 75 7.01 -6.51 -7.13
C SER A 75 6.25 -5.37 -6.44
N ALA A 76 6.58 -4.12 -6.79
CA ALA A 76 5.84 -2.95 -6.33
C ALA A 76 4.39 -2.96 -6.83
N GLU A 77 4.13 -3.52 -8.02
CA GLU A 77 2.81 -3.71 -8.59
C GLU A 77 1.93 -4.63 -7.73
N ASP A 78 2.49 -5.77 -7.28
CA ASP A 78 1.77 -6.71 -6.42
C ASP A 78 1.42 -6.07 -5.07
N ILE A 79 2.38 -5.34 -4.48
CA ILE A 79 2.18 -4.62 -3.23
C ILE A 79 1.18 -3.49 -3.37
N ALA A 80 1.19 -2.78 -4.50
CA ALA A 80 0.20 -1.76 -4.78
C ALA A 80 -1.19 -2.37 -4.89
N ALA A 81 -1.34 -3.50 -5.59
CA ALA A 81 -2.64 -4.13 -5.89
C ALA A 81 -3.28 -4.83 -4.68
N ALA A 82 -2.47 -5.46 -3.81
CA ALA A 82 -3.00 -6.30 -2.73
C ALA A 82 -3.91 -5.55 -1.73
N PRO A 83 -3.56 -4.35 -1.22
CA PRO A 83 -4.46 -3.56 -0.37
C PRO A 83 -5.77 -3.19 -1.06
N PHE A 84 -5.77 -2.86 -2.36
CA PHE A 84 -7.01 -2.57 -3.09
C PHE A 84 -7.94 -3.78 -3.11
N GLY A 85 -7.41 -4.97 -3.43
CA GLY A 85 -8.21 -6.20 -3.44
C GLY A 85 -8.79 -6.52 -2.06
N LEU A 86 -7.99 -6.37 -1.00
CA LEU A 86 -8.43 -6.58 0.38
C LEU A 86 -9.52 -5.59 0.81
N LEU A 87 -9.37 -4.32 0.46
CA LEU A 87 -10.31 -3.26 0.83
C LEU A 87 -11.57 -3.26 -0.05
N ALA A 88 -11.53 -3.84 -1.25
CA ALA A 88 -12.74 -4.06 -2.04
C ALA A 88 -13.75 -4.98 -1.30
N VAL A 89 -13.26 -5.92 -0.47
CA VAL A 89 -14.09 -6.84 0.32
C VAL A 89 -14.29 -6.39 1.77
N SER A 90 -13.31 -5.70 2.35
CA SER A 90 -13.28 -5.35 3.79
C SER A 90 -13.25 -3.85 4.09
N GLY A 91 -13.31 -2.98 3.08
CA GLY A 91 -13.14 -1.53 3.23
C GLY A 91 -14.37 -0.77 3.77
N LYS A 92 -15.45 -1.49 4.10
CA LYS A 92 -16.60 -0.88 4.78
C LYS A 92 -16.27 -0.66 6.26
N PRO A 93 -16.79 0.40 6.90
CA PRO A 93 -16.50 0.69 8.32
C PRO A 93 -16.76 -0.48 9.26
N GLU A 94 -17.84 -1.24 9.04
CA GLU A 94 -18.19 -2.43 9.82
C GLU A 94 -17.18 -3.59 9.70
N HIS A 95 -16.34 -3.58 8.67
CA HIS A 95 -15.32 -4.60 8.40
C HIS A 95 -13.89 -4.12 8.70
N HIS A 96 -13.72 -2.93 9.28
CA HIS A 96 -12.40 -2.33 9.55
C HIS A 96 -11.45 -3.28 10.31
N ALA A 97 -11.94 -3.99 11.32
CA ALA A 97 -11.13 -4.96 12.05
C ALA A 97 -10.65 -6.13 11.18
N GLN A 98 -11.44 -6.53 10.18
CA GLN A 98 -11.03 -7.54 9.21
C GLN A 98 -9.96 -7.00 8.25
N ALA A 99 -10.13 -5.78 7.74
CA ALA A 99 -9.15 -5.12 6.90
C ALA A 99 -7.78 -5.05 7.60
N GLN A 100 -7.75 -4.65 8.87
CA GLN A 100 -6.52 -4.59 9.67
C GLN A 100 -5.84 -5.96 9.83
N ARG A 101 -6.62 -7.03 10.08
CA ARG A 101 -6.06 -8.39 10.12
C ARG A 101 -5.49 -8.84 8.78
N LEU A 102 -6.18 -8.51 7.68
CA LEU A 102 -5.74 -8.88 6.33
C LEU A 102 -4.46 -8.13 5.90
N LEU A 103 -4.35 -6.84 6.24
CA LEU A 103 -3.12 -6.08 6.03
C LEU A 103 -1.97 -6.61 6.91
N GLY A 104 -2.27 -7.07 8.13
CA GLY A 104 -1.33 -7.79 8.98
C GLY A 104 -0.82 -9.07 8.31
N LEU A 105 -1.72 -9.91 7.79
CA LEU A 105 -1.36 -11.14 7.07
C LEU A 105 -0.52 -10.85 5.82
N LEU A 106 -0.86 -9.81 5.06
CA LEU A 106 -0.06 -9.37 3.91
C LEU A 106 1.35 -8.99 4.34
N THR A 107 1.49 -8.16 5.38
CA THR A 107 2.79 -7.72 5.90
C THR A 107 3.60 -8.91 6.43
N ASP A 108 2.96 -9.84 7.14
CA ASP A 108 3.60 -11.04 7.66
C ASP A 108 4.14 -11.95 6.55
N GLY A 109 3.46 -12.02 5.40
CA GLY A 109 3.87 -12.78 4.22
C GLY A 109 5.01 -12.14 3.41
N LEU A 110 5.37 -10.90 3.74
CA LEU A 110 6.52 -10.19 3.17
C LEU A 110 7.79 -10.36 3.99
N ARG A 111 7.70 -10.97 5.18
CA ARG A 111 8.90 -11.30 5.96
C ARG A 111 9.81 -12.24 5.17
N PRO A 112 11.14 -12.14 5.36
CA PRO A 112 12.08 -13.03 4.70
C PRO A 112 11.73 -14.48 5.04
N HIS A 113 11.79 -15.35 4.04
CA HIS A 113 11.78 -16.78 4.31
C HIS A 113 13.09 -17.16 4.99
N PRO A 114 13.08 -18.12 5.95
CA PRO A 114 14.31 -18.74 6.40
C PRO A 114 15.07 -19.22 5.17
N ALA A 115 16.37 -18.89 5.08
CA ALA A 115 17.21 -19.49 4.06
C ALA A 115 17.21 -21.01 4.28
N ASP A 116 16.84 -21.77 3.26
CA ASP A 116 17.01 -23.23 3.23
C ASP A 116 18.49 -23.62 3.37
#